data_AF-A0A174ZGW6-F1
#
_entry.id   AF-A0A174ZGW6-F1
#
_cell.length_a   1.000
_cell.length_b   1.000
_cell.length_c   1.000
_cell.angle_alpha   90.00
_cell.angle_beta   90.00
_cell.angle_gamma   90.00
#
_symmetry.space_group_name_H-M   'P 1'
#
loop_
_entity.id
_entity.type
_entity.pdbx_description
1 polymer ?
#
loop_
_entity_poly.entity_id
_entity_poly.type
_entity_poly.pdbx_seq_one_letter_code
_entity_poly.pdbx_strand_id
1 'polypeptide(L)'
;MAQLPPVHMKLNSDNFDLLMTILEVHAEERDVPGLANDAHDLMDKRMRFSRLCTGPEGQDYVDIFMYESEAVEMIWQLLFAAADADMAVNDYHSRLQRGGIR
;
A
#
# COMPACT_ATOMS: atom_id res chain seq x y z
N MET A 1 -22.89 -6.10 -10.94
CA MET A 1 -21.49 -5.82 -11.33
C MET A 1 -20.79 -5.30 -10.08
N ALA A 2 -19.67 -5.90 -9.66
CA ALA A 2 -18.93 -5.38 -8.51
C ALA A 2 -18.36 -4.01 -8.88
N GLN A 3 -18.77 -2.98 -8.17
CA GLN A 3 -18.24 -1.63 -8.37
C GLN A 3 -16.81 -1.60 -7.82
N LEU A 4 -15.86 -1.14 -8.63
CA LEU A 4 -14.50 -0.93 -8.15
C LEU A 4 -14.52 0.14 -7.06
N PRO A 5 -13.66 0.01 -6.04
CA PRO A 5 -13.53 1.05 -5.02
C PRO A 5 -13.25 2.42 -5.67
N PRO A 6 -13.81 3.51 -5.11
CA PRO A 6 -13.83 4.82 -5.78
C PRO A 6 -12.46 5.53 -5.79
N VAL A 7 -11.57 5.19 -4.86
CA VAL A 7 -10.23 5.79 -4.79
C VAL A 7 -9.27 4.93 -5.61
N HIS A 8 -8.63 5.58 -6.57
CA HIS A 8 -7.65 4.97 -7.47
C HIS A 8 -6.33 5.72 -7.38
N MET A 9 -5.24 4.98 -7.20
CA MET A 9 -3.89 5.52 -7.10
C MET A 9 -2.93 4.65 -7.90
N LYS A 10 -1.97 5.31 -8.57
CA LYS A 10 -0.82 4.66 -9.20
C LYS A 10 0.44 5.07 -8.45
N LEU A 11 1.18 4.09 -7.97
CA LEU A 11 2.50 4.29 -7.35
C LEU A 11 3.57 3.65 -8.23
N ASN A 12 4.78 4.22 -8.27
CA ASN A 12 5.91 3.44 -8.76
C ASN A 12 6.19 2.29 -7.77
N SER A 13 6.93 1.27 -8.22
CA SER A 13 7.23 0.09 -7.42
C SER A 13 7.93 0.44 -6.09
N ASP A 14 8.91 1.34 -6.12
CA ASP A 14 9.68 1.74 -4.93
C ASP A 14 8.80 2.41 -3.85
N ASN A 15 7.84 3.27 -4.25
CA ASN A 15 6.92 3.91 -3.31
C ASN A 15 5.90 2.91 -2.76
N PHE A 16 5.53 1.89 -3.53
CA PHE A 16 4.69 0.81 -3.01
C PHE A 16 5.44 -0.03 -1.97
N ASP A 17 6.71 -0.34 -2.21
CA ASP A 17 7.57 -1.02 -1.24
C ASP A 17 7.73 -0.23 0.05
N LEU A 18 7.97 1.08 -0.07
CA LEU A 18 8.03 1.98 1.08
C LEU A 18 6.70 1.97 1.85
N LEU A 19 5.56 2.10 1.16
CA LEU A 19 4.25 2.02 1.78
C LEU A 19 4.06 0.69 2.55
N MET A 20 4.39 -0.44 1.92
CA MET A 20 4.22 -1.75 2.55
C MET A 20 5.16 -1.95 3.74
N THR A 21 6.37 -1.39 3.67
CA THR A 21 7.32 -1.39 4.80
C THR A 21 6.80 -0.56 5.97
N ILE A 22 6.22 0.62 5.70
CA ILE A 22 5.58 1.46 6.72
C ILE A 22 4.50 0.67 7.45
N LEU A 23 3.62 0.01 6.69
CA LEU A 23 2.56 -0.79 7.28
C LEU A 23 3.10 -2.01 8.03
N GLU A 24 4.19 -2.65 7.57
CA GLU A 24 4.82 -3.76 8.29
C GLU A 24 5.34 -3.35 9.66
N VAL A 25 6.03 -2.21 9.76
CA VAL A 25 6.51 -1.72 11.07
C VAL A 25 5.34 -1.31 11.96
N HIS A 26 4.34 -0.62 11.41
CA HIS A 26 3.18 -0.21 12.20
C HIS A 26 2.33 -1.40 12.66
N ALA A 27 2.34 -2.50 11.91
CA ALA A 27 1.71 -3.75 12.31
C ALA A 27 2.37 -4.39 13.55
N GLU A 28 3.61 -4.03 13.88
CA GLU A 28 4.30 -4.46 15.09
C GLU A 28 4.13 -3.47 16.27
N GLU A 29 3.56 -2.29 16.03
CA GLU A 29 3.35 -1.25 17.04
C GLU A 29 2.38 -1.71 18.15
N ARG A 30 2.74 -1.47 19.41
CA ARG A 30 1.97 -1.93 20.59
C ARG A 30 1.47 -0.79 21.46
N ASP A 31 2.09 0.37 21.36
CA ASP A 31 1.83 1.51 22.23
C ASP A 31 0.71 2.42 21.69
N VAL A 32 0.40 2.32 20.40
CA VAL A 32 -0.70 3.06 19.75
C VAL A 32 -1.89 2.13 19.51
N PRO A 33 -3.00 2.30 20.25
CA PRO A 33 -4.19 1.45 20.08
C PRO A 33 -4.76 1.53 18.67
N GLY A 34 -5.05 0.38 18.06
CA GLY A 34 -5.67 0.28 16.74
C GLY A 34 -4.67 0.27 15.58
N LEU A 35 -3.55 0.99 15.69
CA LEU A 35 -2.59 1.19 14.60
C LEU A 35 -2.14 -0.12 13.95
N ALA A 36 -1.76 -1.11 14.76
CA ALA A 36 -1.29 -2.39 14.27
C ALA A 36 -2.38 -3.21 13.53
N ASN A 37 -3.61 -3.19 14.03
CA ASN A 37 -4.71 -3.91 13.38
C ASN A 37 -5.07 -3.26 12.04
N ASP A 38 -5.11 -1.93 12.01
CA ASP A 38 -5.43 -1.17 10.81
C ASP A 38 -4.31 -1.32 9.76
N ALA A 39 -3.05 -1.31 10.20
CA ALA A 39 -1.90 -1.59 9.33
C ALA A 39 -1.96 -3.00 8.74
N HIS A 40 -2.24 -4.02 9.56
CA HIS A 40 -2.41 -5.41 9.09
C HIS A 40 -3.54 -5.54 8.05
N ASP A 41 -4.70 -4.94 8.28
CA ASP A 41 -5.83 -4.97 7.33
C ASP A 41 -5.45 -4.27 6.01
N LEU A 42 -4.80 -3.12 6.09
CA LEU A 42 -4.31 -2.42 4.91
C LEU A 42 -3.28 -3.26 4.13
N MET A 43 -2.32 -3.90 4.80
CA MET A 43 -1.32 -4.77 4.16
C MET A 43 -2.00 -5.92 3.40
N ASP A 44 -2.89 -6.68 4.04
CA ASP A 44 -3.57 -7.81 3.39
C ASP A 44 -4.31 -7.35 2.14
N LYS A 45 -5.04 -6.24 2.25
CA LYS A 45 -5.78 -5.65 1.13
C LYS A 45 -4.85 -5.14 0.03
N ARG A 46 -3.74 -4.48 0.37
CA ARG A 46 -2.77 -3.99 -0.63
C ARG A 46 -2.16 -5.16 -1.39
N MET A 47 -1.77 -6.23 -0.70
CA MET A 47 -1.24 -7.43 -1.35
C MET A 47 -2.27 -8.15 -2.22
N ARG A 48 -3.54 -8.18 -1.79
CA ARG A 48 -4.60 -8.93 -2.48
C ARG A 48 -5.18 -8.17 -3.69
N PHE A 49 -5.36 -6.86 -3.56
CA PHE A 49 -6.14 -6.07 -4.52
C PHE A 49 -5.31 -5.12 -5.39
N SER A 50 -4.04 -4.87 -5.04
CA SER A 50 -3.15 -4.10 -5.93
C SER A 50 -2.61 -4.97 -7.07
N ARG A 51 -2.20 -4.35 -8.16
CA ARG A 51 -1.65 -5.05 -9.34
C ARG A 51 -0.37 -4.40 -9.81
N LEU A 52 0.66 -5.20 -10.07
CA LEU A 52 1.88 -4.74 -10.73
C LEU A 52 1.63 -4.64 -12.24
N CYS A 53 1.71 -3.45 -12.79
CA CYS A 53 1.43 -3.14 -14.18
C CYS A 53 2.68 -2.55 -14.84
N THR A 54 2.85 -2.77 -16.13
CA THR A 54 3.92 -2.16 -16.91
C THR A 54 3.34 -1.01 -17.74
N GLY A 55 3.91 0.17 -17.57
CA GLY A 55 3.53 1.38 -18.28
C GLY A 55 3.92 1.35 -19.76
N PRO A 56 3.44 2.31 -20.56
CA PRO A 56 3.72 2.37 -22.00
C PRO A 56 5.21 2.53 -22.33
N GLU A 57 5.99 3.10 -21.42
CA GLU A 57 7.44 3.30 -21.59
C GLU A 57 8.27 2.21 -20.90
N GLY A 58 7.64 1.10 -20.48
CA GLY A 58 8.31 -0.04 -19.86
C GLY A 58 8.60 0.10 -18.36
N GLN A 59 8.18 1.20 -17.73
CA GLN A 59 8.30 1.38 -16.28
C GLN A 59 7.20 0.62 -15.53
N ASP A 60 7.59 -0.13 -14.50
CA ASP A 60 6.62 -0.81 -13.64
C ASP A 60 5.99 0.17 -12.64
N TYR A 61 4.69 -0.01 -12.40
CA TYR A 61 3.91 0.72 -11.43
C TYR A 61 2.90 -0.20 -10.76
N VAL A 62 2.51 0.13 -9.54
CA VAL A 62 1.47 -0.59 -8.80
C VAL A 62 0.16 0.19 -8.90
N ASP A 63 -0.86 -0.48 -9.43
CA ASP A 63 -2.22 0.02 -9.57
C ASP A 63 -3.04 -0.38 -8.34
N ILE A 64 -3.59 0.60 -7.63
CA ILE A 64 -4.20 0.42 -6.31
C ILE A 64 -5.62 0.98 -6.32
N PHE A 65 -6.57 0.15 -5.91
CA PHE A 65 -7.95 0.56 -5.63
C PHE A 65 -8.23 0.45 -4.13
N MET A 66 -8.94 1.43 -3.58
CA MET A 66 -9.29 1.46 -2.16
C MET A 66 -10.63 2.14 -1.91
N TYR A 67 -11.27 1.74 -0.81
CA TYR A 67 -12.43 2.48 -0.30
C TYR A 67 -11.96 3.79 0.36
N GLU A 68 -12.85 4.76 0.52
CA GLU A 68 -12.51 6.05 1.14
C GLU A 68 -11.96 5.87 2.56
N SER A 69 -12.52 4.94 3.35
CA SER A 69 -12.02 4.64 4.70
C SER A 69 -10.59 4.11 4.69
N GLU A 70 -10.24 3.26 3.71
CA GLU A 70 -8.89 2.73 3.55
C GLU A 70 -7.91 3.82 3.13
N ALA A 71 -8.35 4.77 2.30
CA ALA A 71 -7.53 5.91 1.90
C ALA A 71 -7.22 6.84 3.08
N VAL A 72 -8.22 7.12 3.93
CA VAL A 72 -8.05 7.92 5.14
C VAL A 72 -7.06 7.24 6.09
N GLU A 73 -7.22 5.94 6.31
CA GLU A 73 -6.31 5.19 7.17
C GLU A 73 -4.90 5.14 6.60
N MET A 74 -4.74 4.93 5.29
CA MET A 74 -3.44 4.97 4.64
C MET A 74 -2.75 6.33 4.79
N ILE A 75 -3.48 7.44 4.69
CA ILE A 75 -2.94 8.79 4.95
C ILE A 75 -2.48 8.91 6.41
N TRP A 76 -3.26 8.41 7.37
CA TRP A 76 -2.89 8.41 8.78
C TRP A 76 -1.59 7.64 9.03
N GLN A 77 -1.46 6.44 8.48
CA GLN A 77 -0.26 5.61 8.59
C GLN A 77 0.96 6.34 8.00
N LEU A 78 0.83 6.98 6.83
CA LEU A 78 1.93 7.74 6.24
C LEU A 78 2.35 8.96 7.09
N LEU A 79 1.38 9.67 7.69
CA LEU A 79 1.66 10.80 8.58
C LEU A 79 2.33 10.34 9.88
N PHE A 80 1.93 9.19 10.42
CA PHE A 80 2.53 8.60 11.60
C PHE A 80 3.99 8.22 11.33
N ALA A 81 4.28 7.54 10.21
CA ALA A 81 5.66 7.21 9.82
C ALA A 81 6.51 8.45 9.57
N ALA A 82 5.95 9.52 8.99
CA ALA A 82 6.70 10.76 8.78
C ALA A 82 7.14 11.43 10.10
N ALA A 83 6.51 11.09 11.23
CA ALA A 83 6.92 11.54 12.55
C ALA A 83 8.07 10.70 13.15
N ASP A 84 8.36 9.50 12.62
CA ASP A 84 9.37 8.56 13.12
C ASP A 84 10.26 8.02 11.98
N ALA A 85 11.43 8.62 11.81
CA ALA A 85 12.10 8.69 10.49
C ALA A 85 13.16 7.61 10.17
N ASP A 86 13.26 6.51 10.93
CA ASP A 86 14.32 5.51 10.71
C ASP A 86 13.76 4.13 10.33
N MET A 87 13.64 3.85 9.02
CA MET A 87 13.05 2.62 8.50
C MET A 87 13.78 2.09 7.23
N ALA A 88 14.07 0.79 7.20
CA ALA A 88 14.65 0.09 6.05
C ALA A 88 13.55 -0.55 5.17
N VAL A 89 13.57 -0.28 3.85
CA VAL A 89 12.51 -0.67 2.89
C VAL A 89 12.67 -2.09 2.35
N ASN A 90 11.58 -2.86 2.37
CA ASN A 90 11.49 -4.24 1.89
C ASN A 90 10.90 -4.33 0.47
N ASP A 91 11.35 -5.31 -0.33
CA ASP A 91 10.84 -5.58 -1.69
C ASP A 91 9.51 -6.35 -1.66
N TYR A 92 8.41 -5.61 -1.79
CA TYR A 92 7.03 -6.12 -1.74
C TYR A 92 6.40 -6.22 -3.12
N HIS A 93 6.70 -5.30 -4.04
CA HIS A 93 6.11 -5.26 -5.38
C HIS A 93 6.42 -6.52 -6.19
N SER A 94 7.58 -7.16 -5.96
CA SER A 94 7.94 -8.44 -6.59
C SER A 94 7.00 -9.60 -6.24
N ARG A 95 6.22 -9.46 -5.16
CA ARG A 95 5.27 -10.48 -4.66
C ARG A 95 3.85 -10.32 -5.22
N LEU A 96 3.57 -9.23 -5.96
CA LEU A 96 2.23 -8.94 -6.48
C LEU A 96 1.87 -9.76 -7.73
N GLN A 97 0.57 -9.94 -7.95
CA GLN A 97 0.05 -10.44 -9.23
C GLN A 97 0.24 -9.39 -10.33
N ARG A 98 0.69 -9.84 -11.51
CA ARG A 98 0.80 -8.98 -12.69
C ARG A 98 -0.58 -8.60 -13.22
N GLY A 99 -0.77 -7.31 -13.51
CA GLY A 99 -1.93 -6.75 -14.21
C GLY A 99 -1.73 -6.72 -15.73
N GLY A 100 -2.84 -6.68 -16.46
CA GLY A 100 -2.84 -6.42 -17.90
C GLY A 100 -3.12 -4.95 -18.20
N ILE A 101 -2.67 -4.46 -19.35
CA ILE A 101 -3.04 -3.15 -19.90
C ILE A 101 -4.57 -3.17 -20.11
N ARG A 102 -5.28 -2.27 -19.43
CA ARG A 102 -6.72 -2.05 -19.64
C ARG A 102 -6.93 -0.79 -20.46
#